data_AF-A0A0G1UDQ4-F1
#
_entry.id   AF-A0A0G1UDQ4-F1
#
_cell.length_a   1.000
_cell.length_b   1.000
_cell.length_c   1.000
_cell.angle_alpha   90.00
_cell.angle_beta   90.00
_cell.angle_gamma   90.00
#
_symmetry.space_group_name_H-M   'P 1'
#
loop_
_entity.id
_entity.type
_entity.pdbx_description
1 polymer ?
#
loop_
_entity_poly.entity_id
_entity_poly.type
_entity_poly.pdbx_seq_one_letter_code
_entity_poly.pdbx_strand_id
1 'polypeptide(L)'
;MSAKSIVISLTVFILLVVGASLLLTAGQRSEPQVASYTTASNDKPMAEIKEAFFDFGEIKVSDVKQKDFALKNTGTKPLQILNVNSSCGCTTGQIIYDGTTSKEFGMHSQSGYVTEIAPNSTAMVRLIYRPATMPVYGSVEREVYLTTNDPQKEKLVFAIKANVR
;
A
#
# COMPACT_ATOMS: atom_id res chain seq x y z
N MET A 1 28.88 32.83 41.90
CA MET A 1 27.67 32.99 41.04
C MET A 1 26.52 33.48 41.90
N SER A 2 25.79 34.50 41.47
CA SER A 2 24.61 34.99 42.19
C SER A 2 23.45 34.01 42.01
N ALA A 3 22.62 33.81 43.05
CA ALA A 3 21.44 32.95 42.99
C ALA A 3 20.53 33.28 41.79
N LYS A 4 20.46 34.57 41.41
CA LYS A 4 19.70 35.03 40.24
C LYS A 4 20.23 34.46 38.91
N SER A 5 21.55 34.34 38.77
CA SER A 5 22.19 33.78 37.56
C SER A 5 21.95 32.27 37.43
N ILE A 6 21.87 31.55 38.56
CA ILE A 6 21.57 30.11 38.59
C ILE A 6 20.11 29.86 38.18
N VAL A 7 19.17 30.65 38.71
CA VAL A 7 17.74 30.52 38.41
C VAL A 7 17.46 30.79 36.92
N ILE A 8 18.08 31.80 36.34
CA ILE A 8 17.94 32.14 34.90
C ILE A 8 18.51 31.01 34.02
N SER A 9 19.69 30.49 34.36
CA SER A 9 20.29 29.39 33.61
C SER A 9 19.44 28.11 33.66
N LEU A 10 18.82 27.83 34.80
CA LEU A 10 17.93 26.67 34.96
C LEU A 10 16.66 26.80 34.12
N THR A 11 16.05 28.00 34.10
CA THR A 11 14.82 28.24 33.34
C THR A 11 15.04 28.18 31.83
N VAL A 12 16.16 28.74 31.35
CA VAL A 12 16.54 28.64 29.93
C VAL A 12 16.82 27.19 29.53
N PHE A 13 17.48 26.42 30.40
CA PHE A 13 17.74 25.01 30.16
C PHE A 13 16.45 24.19 30.09
N ILE A 14 15.50 24.41 31.01
CA ILE A 14 14.19 23.74 31.00
C ILE A 14 13.41 24.08 29.72
N LEU A 15 13.40 25.35 29.30
CA LEU A 15 12.74 25.77 28.06
C LEU A 15 13.36 25.13 26.82
N LEU A 16 14.69 24.98 26.77
CA LEU A 16 15.38 24.28 25.69
C LEU A 16 15.03 22.79 25.63
N VAL A 17 14.96 22.12 26.79
CA VAL A 17 14.60 20.70 26.87
C VAL A 17 13.15 20.47 26.44
N VAL A 18 12.23 21.35 26.87
CA VAL A 18 10.81 21.29 26.48
C VAL A 18 10.62 21.61 24.98
N GLY A 19 11.34 22.61 24.46
CA GLY A 19 11.32 22.93 23.03
C GLY A 19 11.85 21.78 22.17
N ALA A 20 12.96 21.15 22.59
CA ALA A 20 13.51 19.99 21.91
C ALA A 20 12.58 18.77 21.96
N SER A 21 11.92 18.49 23.09
CA SER A 21 11.00 17.36 23.20
C SER A 21 9.72 17.54 22.37
N LEU A 22 9.21 18.76 22.26
CA LEU A 22 8.09 19.09 21.36
C LEU A 22 8.50 18.92 19.88
N LEU A 23 9.71 19.34 19.51
CA LEU A 23 10.23 19.16 18.14
C LEU A 23 10.48 17.68 17.78
N LEU A 24 10.90 16.86 18.74
CA LEU A 24 11.14 15.43 18.52
C LEU A 24 9.85 14.62 18.38
N THR A 25 8.76 15.04 19.02
CA THR A 25 7.47 14.34 18.99
C THR A 25 6.55 14.81 17.88
N ALA A 26 6.69 16.05 17.38
CA ALA A 26 5.84 16.63 16.33
C ALA A 26 5.92 15.92 14.95
N GLY A 27 6.89 15.02 14.75
CA GLY A 27 7.09 14.28 13.50
C GLY A 27 6.78 12.78 13.56
N GLN A 28 6.49 12.21 14.73
CA GLN A 28 6.18 10.79 14.84
C GLN A 28 4.74 10.52 14.37
N ARG A 29 4.58 10.17 13.09
CA ARG A 29 3.33 9.56 12.61
C ARG A 29 3.20 8.20 13.29
N SER A 30 2.15 8.01 14.09
CA SER A 30 1.80 6.71 14.63
C SER A 30 1.60 5.74 13.48
N GLU A 31 2.40 4.67 13.43
CA GLU A 31 2.25 3.64 12.42
C GLU A 31 0.90 2.94 12.64
N PRO A 32 0.06 2.79 11.60
CA PRO A 32 -1.25 2.16 11.74
C PRO A 32 -1.09 0.78 12.37
N GLN A 33 -1.79 0.56 13.49
CA GLN A 33 -1.75 -0.74 14.16
C GLN A 33 -2.41 -1.78 13.25
N VAL A 34 -1.64 -2.79 12.86
CA VAL A 34 -2.15 -3.92 12.08
C VAL A 34 -3.00 -4.79 13.00
N ALA A 35 -4.31 -4.83 12.74
CA ALA A 35 -5.23 -5.66 13.49
C ALA A 35 -5.08 -7.12 13.05
N SER A 36 -4.90 -8.03 14.01
CA SER A 36 -4.80 -9.47 13.76
C SER A 36 -6.11 -10.17 14.10
N TYR A 37 -6.51 -11.11 13.26
CA TYR A 37 -7.76 -11.85 13.37
C TYR A 37 -7.49 -13.35 13.24
N THR A 38 -8.35 -14.17 13.85
CA THR A 38 -8.33 -15.62 13.67
C THR A 38 -9.33 -16.04 12.59
N THR A 39 -9.04 -17.13 11.88
CA THR A 39 -9.92 -17.67 10.84
C THR A 39 -11.31 -18.04 11.38
N ALA A 40 -11.40 -18.48 12.64
CA ALA A 40 -12.64 -18.88 13.31
C ALA A 40 -13.52 -17.69 13.75
N SER A 41 -13.00 -16.47 13.80
CA SER A 41 -13.80 -15.29 14.19
C SER A 41 -14.85 -14.96 13.13
N ASN A 42 -16.08 -14.67 13.55
CA ASN A 42 -17.10 -14.09 12.68
C ASN A 42 -16.88 -12.58 12.46
N ASP A 43 -16.15 -11.95 13.38
CA ASP A 43 -15.80 -10.54 13.35
C ASP A 43 -14.40 -10.35 12.78
N LYS A 44 -14.29 -10.41 11.45
CA LYS A 44 -13.03 -10.32 10.72
C LYS A 44 -13.20 -9.60 9.37
N PRO A 45 -12.12 -9.07 8.77
CA PRO A 45 -12.15 -8.64 7.38
C PRO A 45 -12.24 -9.85 6.45
N MET A 46 -12.85 -9.67 5.28
CA MET A 46 -12.93 -10.70 4.25
C MET A 46 -12.75 -10.07 2.88
N ALA A 47 -11.68 -10.43 2.18
CA ALA A 47 -11.40 -9.98 0.83
C ALA A 47 -12.18 -10.81 -0.19
N GLU A 48 -12.89 -10.15 -1.09
CA GLU A 48 -13.55 -10.75 -2.26
C GLU A 48 -13.02 -10.14 -3.55
N ILE A 49 -12.58 -10.99 -4.47
CA ILE A 49 -12.13 -10.62 -5.81
C ILE A 49 -12.93 -11.48 -6.80
N LYS A 50 -13.52 -10.83 -7.81
CA LYS A 50 -14.28 -11.52 -8.87
C LYS A 50 -13.45 -11.86 -10.10
N GLU A 51 -12.47 -11.02 -10.41
CA GLU A 51 -11.56 -11.18 -11.55
C GLU A 51 -10.15 -10.84 -11.06
N ALA A 52 -9.19 -11.72 -11.33
CA ALA A 52 -7.79 -11.56 -10.93
C ALA A 52 -6.82 -11.71 -12.10
N PHE A 53 -7.32 -11.85 -13.33
CA PHE A 53 -6.53 -12.04 -14.54
C PHE A 53 -7.13 -11.24 -15.69
N PHE A 54 -6.30 -10.61 -16.51
CA PHE A 54 -6.73 -9.94 -17.74
C PHE A 54 -5.70 -10.08 -18.86
N ASP A 55 -6.15 -10.42 -20.07
CA ASP A 55 -5.28 -10.48 -21.25
C ASP A 55 -5.44 -9.22 -22.11
N PHE A 56 -4.37 -8.44 -22.25
CA PHE A 56 -4.34 -7.26 -23.12
C PHE A 56 -4.23 -7.62 -24.61
N GLY A 57 -3.94 -8.87 -24.94
CA GLY A 57 -3.65 -9.30 -26.31
C GLY A 57 -2.36 -8.69 -26.82
N GLU A 58 -2.39 -8.20 -28.06
CA GLU A 58 -1.22 -7.61 -28.71
C GLU A 58 -1.01 -6.15 -28.28
N ILE A 59 0.21 -5.81 -27.86
CA ILE A 59 0.59 -4.46 -27.46
C ILE A 59 1.94 -4.09 -28.05
N LYS A 60 2.19 -2.79 -28.22
CA LYS A 60 3.51 -2.29 -28.63
C LYS A 60 4.43 -2.15 -27.42
N VAL A 61 5.73 -2.29 -27.61
CA VAL A 61 6.72 -2.00 -26.55
C VAL A 61 6.59 -0.58 -25.97
N SER A 62 6.12 0.38 -26.77
CA SER A 62 5.89 1.77 -26.38
C SER A 62 4.59 1.99 -25.59
N ASP A 63 3.69 1.01 -25.54
CA ASP A 63 2.40 1.17 -24.89
C ASP A 63 2.54 1.26 -23.36
N VAL A 64 1.57 1.91 -22.73
CA VAL A 64 1.32 1.78 -21.29
C VAL A 64 -0.08 1.21 -21.15
N LYS A 65 -0.21 0.07 -20.49
CA LYS A 65 -1.50 -0.60 -20.27
C LYS A 65 -1.86 -0.60 -18.79
N GLN A 66 -3.15 -0.49 -18.51
CA GLN A 66 -3.68 -0.48 -17.15
C GLN A 66 -4.92 -1.35 -17.06
N LYS A 67 -5.08 -2.06 -15.95
CA LYS A 67 -6.30 -2.80 -15.61
C LYS A 67 -6.62 -2.56 -14.14
N ASP A 68 -7.86 -2.19 -13.89
CA ASP A 68 -8.41 -2.01 -12.55
C ASP A 68 -9.18 -3.28 -12.18
N PHE A 69 -8.77 -3.93 -11.09
CA PHE A 69 -9.43 -5.09 -10.51
C PHE A 69 -10.22 -4.68 -9.26
N ALA A 70 -11.46 -5.13 -9.15
CA ALA A 70 -12.29 -4.83 -7.99
C ALA A 70 -11.89 -5.71 -6.79
N LEU A 71 -11.56 -5.07 -5.67
CA LEU A 71 -11.33 -5.69 -4.37
C LEU A 71 -12.40 -5.22 -3.39
N LYS A 72 -13.31 -6.12 -3.03
CA LYS A 72 -14.39 -5.82 -2.09
C LYS A 72 -14.06 -6.37 -0.70
N ASN A 73 -14.34 -5.59 0.34
CA ASN A 73 -14.39 -6.10 1.70
C ASN A 73 -15.82 -6.58 2.01
N THR A 74 -16.02 -7.89 2.17
CA THR A 74 -17.30 -8.50 2.55
C THR A 74 -17.37 -8.88 4.04
N GLY A 75 -16.30 -8.60 4.79
CA GLY A 75 -16.23 -8.84 6.22
C GLY A 75 -16.89 -7.73 7.04
N THR A 76 -16.86 -7.90 8.37
CA THR A 76 -17.44 -6.94 9.33
C THR A 76 -16.40 -6.00 9.94
N LYS A 77 -15.11 -6.18 9.60
CA LYS A 77 -14.00 -5.34 10.06
C LYS A 77 -13.25 -4.71 8.87
N PRO A 78 -12.54 -3.59 9.06
CA PRO A 78 -11.73 -2.98 8.02
C PRO A 78 -10.67 -3.94 7.46
N LEU A 79 -10.61 -4.04 6.14
CA LEU A 79 -9.59 -4.81 5.42
C LEU A 79 -8.39 -3.91 5.20
N GLN A 80 -7.29 -4.17 5.90
CA GLN A 80 -6.04 -3.42 5.78
C GLN A 80 -5.19 -3.97 4.65
N ILE A 81 -4.73 -3.10 3.75
CA ILE A 81 -3.75 -3.40 2.71
C ILE A 81 -2.37 -3.09 3.27
N LEU A 82 -1.64 -4.15 3.61
CA LEU A 82 -0.39 -4.10 4.38
C LEU A 82 0.85 -3.97 3.49
N ASN A 83 0.76 -4.47 2.27
CA ASN A 83 1.80 -4.28 1.27
C ASN A 83 1.22 -4.43 -0.15
N VAL A 84 1.87 -3.78 -1.12
CA VAL A 84 1.64 -3.85 -2.55
C VAL A 84 3.01 -4.00 -3.20
N ASN A 85 3.16 -5.01 -4.06
CA ASN A 85 4.39 -5.25 -4.79
C ASN A 85 4.07 -5.87 -6.16
N SER A 86 5.05 -5.88 -7.07
CA SER A 86 4.92 -6.45 -8.41
C SER A 86 5.99 -7.51 -8.70
N SER A 87 5.75 -8.33 -9.72
CA SER A 87 6.69 -9.36 -10.15
C SER A 87 7.81 -8.85 -11.08
N CYS A 88 7.73 -7.60 -11.56
CA CYS A 88 8.69 -7.00 -12.49
C CYS A 88 8.85 -5.50 -12.22
N GLY A 89 10.06 -4.95 -12.41
CA GLY A 89 10.28 -3.49 -12.40
C GLY A 89 9.52 -2.72 -13.49
N CYS A 90 9.01 -3.42 -14.50
CA CYS A 90 8.15 -2.92 -15.56
C CYS A 90 6.66 -2.88 -15.20
N THR A 91 6.29 -3.31 -13.99
CA THR A 91 4.91 -3.42 -13.53
C THR A 91 4.75 -2.74 -12.19
N THR A 92 3.69 -1.99 -12.00
CA THR A 92 3.37 -1.31 -10.74
C THR A 92 1.91 -1.51 -10.34
N GLY A 93 1.63 -1.44 -9.04
CA GLY A 93 0.30 -1.48 -8.44
C GLY A 93 -0.07 -0.16 -7.78
N GLN A 94 -1.34 0.23 -7.85
CA GLN A 94 -1.95 1.31 -7.08
C GLN A 94 -3.26 0.85 -6.46
N ILE A 95 -3.62 1.44 -5.33
CA ILE A 95 -4.92 1.28 -4.69
C ILE A 95 -5.72 2.57 -4.85
N ILE A 96 -6.94 2.45 -5.35
CA ILE A 96 -7.89 3.55 -5.49
C ILE A 96 -9.06 3.25 -4.57
N TYR A 97 -9.25 4.10 -3.57
CA TYR A 97 -10.30 3.93 -2.58
C TYR A 97 -10.72 5.30 -2.04
N ASP A 98 -12.03 5.49 -1.86
CA ASP A 98 -12.62 6.69 -1.27
C ASP A 98 -12.10 8.01 -1.87
N GLY A 99 -12.13 8.10 -3.21
CA GLY A 99 -11.66 9.28 -3.95
C GLY A 99 -10.14 9.50 -3.95
N THR A 100 -9.38 8.66 -3.24
CA THR A 100 -7.92 8.77 -3.12
C THR A 100 -7.23 7.69 -3.94
N THR A 101 -6.10 8.04 -4.57
CA THR A 101 -5.23 7.10 -5.29
C THR A 101 -3.87 7.05 -4.61
N SER A 102 -3.38 5.85 -4.29
CA SER A 102 -2.05 5.67 -3.72
C SER A 102 -0.93 6.01 -4.70
N LYS A 103 0.31 6.14 -4.20
CA LYS A 103 1.49 6.10 -5.06
C LYS A 103 1.58 4.75 -5.81
N GLU A 104 2.32 4.74 -6.92
CA GLU A 104 2.68 3.49 -7.62
C GLU A 104 3.70 2.70 -6.77
N PHE A 105 3.51 1.39 -6.67
CA PHE A 105 4.41 0.47 -5.98
C PHE A 105 4.85 -0.65 -6.93
N GLY A 106 6.14 -0.96 -6.99
CA GLY A 106 6.66 -2.07 -7.79
C GLY A 106 7.80 -2.83 -7.10
N MET A 107 8.43 -3.73 -7.86
CA MET A 107 9.42 -4.72 -7.39
C MET A 107 10.53 -4.18 -6.47
N HIS A 108 10.98 -2.94 -6.65
CA HIS A 108 12.07 -2.33 -5.88
C HIS A 108 11.59 -1.32 -4.83
N SER A 109 10.28 -1.15 -4.64
CA SER A 109 9.69 -0.18 -3.73
C SER A 109 8.63 -0.86 -2.88
N GLN A 110 8.99 -1.29 -1.68
CA GLN A 110 8.00 -1.79 -0.72
C GLN A 110 7.07 -0.65 -0.30
N SER A 111 5.78 -0.97 -0.24
CA SER A 111 4.77 0.05 0.07
C SER A 111 4.66 0.36 1.56
N GLY A 112 4.78 -0.66 2.42
CA GLY A 112 4.29 -0.61 3.79
C GLY A 112 2.75 -0.58 3.84
N TYR A 113 2.18 -0.26 5.01
CA TYR A 113 0.73 -0.03 5.11
C TYR A 113 0.28 1.01 4.09
N VAL A 114 -0.75 0.68 3.30
CA VAL A 114 -1.24 1.55 2.23
C VAL A 114 -2.54 2.23 2.61
N THR A 115 -3.57 1.44 2.94
CA THR A 115 -4.91 1.94 3.29
C THR A 115 -5.72 0.83 3.93
N GLU A 116 -6.86 1.18 4.54
CA GLU A 116 -7.90 0.24 4.92
C GLU A 116 -9.18 0.46 4.10
N ILE A 117 -9.89 -0.63 3.83
CA ILE A 117 -11.14 -0.65 3.08
C ILE A 117 -12.26 -0.98 4.08
N ALA A 118 -13.19 -0.06 4.26
CA ALA A 118 -14.31 -0.24 5.19
C ALA A 118 -15.17 -1.47 4.83
N PRO A 119 -15.86 -2.07 5.82
CA PRO A 119 -16.83 -3.14 5.58
C PRO A 119 -17.81 -2.80 4.45
N ASN A 120 -18.13 -3.78 3.61
CA ASN A 120 -19.02 -3.67 2.46
C ASN A 120 -18.60 -2.68 1.36
N SER A 121 -17.40 -2.10 1.44
CA SER A 121 -16.87 -1.18 0.44
C SER A 121 -15.96 -1.89 -0.56
N THR A 122 -15.76 -1.25 -1.72
CA THR A 122 -14.91 -1.75 -2.81
C THR A 122 -13.82 -0.75 -3.11
N ALA A 123 -12.57 -1.23 -3.20
CA ALA A 123 -11.44 -0.51 -3.77
C ALA A 123 -11.11 -1.06 -5.16
N MET A 124 -10.39 -0.27 -5.96
CA MET A 124 -9.79 -0.75 -7.20
C MET A 124 -8.30 -0.96 -7.02
N VAL A 125 -7.82 -2.12 -7.45
CA VAL A 125 -6.40 -2.46 -7.56
C VAL A 125 -6.00 -2.22 -9.00
N ARG A 126 -5.30 -1.12 -9.26
CA ARG A 126 -4.81 -0.77 -10.58
C ARG A 126 -3.45 -1.39 -10.82
N LEU A 127 -3.38 -2.31 -11.77
CA LEU A 127 -2.13 -2.86 -12.29
C LEU A 127 -1.72 -2.07 -13.54
N ILE A 128 -0.51 -1.54 -13.54
CA ILE A 128 0.06 -0.75 -14.64
C ILE A 128 1.25 -1.52 -15.21
N TYR A 129 1.26 -1.73 -16.53
CA TYR A 129 2.34 -2.38 -17.25
C TYR A 129 2.99 -1.42 -18.25
N ARG A 130 4.32 -1.28 -18.15
CA ARG A 130 5.17 -0.42 -18.99
C ARG A 130 6.31 -1.25 -19.61
N PRO A 131 6.10 -1.89 -20.77
CA PRO A 131 7.13 -2.71 -21.42
C PRO A 131 8.41 -1.92 -21.70
N ALA A 132 8.31 -0.65 -22.09
CA ALA A 132 9.47 0.22 -22.38
C ALA A 132 10.46 0.33 -21.20
N THR A 133 10.01 0.17 -19.95
CA THR A 133 10.89 0.20 -18.76
C THR A 133 11.87 -0.97 -18.74
N MET A 134 11.44 -2.14 -19.21
CA MET A 134 12.27 -3.34 -19.36
C MET A 134 11.75 -4.13 -20.56
N PRO A 135 12.25 -3.83 -21.77
CA PRO A 135 11.72 -4.40 -22.99
C PRO A 135 11.88 -5.92 -23.02
N VAL A 136 10.75 -6.62 -23.00
CA VAL A 136 10.68 -8.07 -23.22
C VAL A 136 9.63 -8.29 -24.31
N TYR A 137 10.05 -8.86 -25.43
CA TYR A 137 9.20 -9.14 -26.58
C TYR A 137 8.58 -10.53 -26.49
N GLY A 138 7.44 -10.72 -27.14
CA GLY A 138 6.68 -11.97 -27.13
C GLY A 138 5.67 -12.05 -25.98
N SER A 139 5.25 -13.27 -25.66
CA SER A 139 4.24 -13.51 -24.62
C SER A 139 4.81 -13.29 -23.23
N VAL A 140 4.20 -12.39 -22.46
CA VAL A 140 4.58 -12.06 -21.08
C VAL A 140 3.38 -12.14 -20.15
N GLU A 141 3.64 -12.54 -18.92
CA GLU A 141 2.70 -12.47 -17.81
C GLU A 141 3.32 -11.65 -16.68
N ARG A 142 2.54 -10.75 -16.08
CA ARG A 142 2.99 -9.83 -15.03
C ARG A 142 1.97 -9.78 -13.91
N GLU A 143 2.45 -9.58 -12.70
CA GLU A 143 1.61 -9.65 -11.51
C GLU A 143 1.82 -8.44 -10.62
N VAL A 144 0.75 -8.05 -9.95
CA VAL A 144 0.75 -7.25 -8.72
C VAL A 144 0.13 -8.10 -7.63
N TYR A 145 0.78 -8.17 -6.48
CA TYR A 145 0.27 -8.87 -5.33
C TYR A 145 0.21 -7.97 -4.10
N LEU A 146 -0.81 -8.22 -3.28
CA LEU A 146 -1.11 -7.47 -2.07
C LEU A 146 -1.01 -8.41 -0.88
N THR A 147 -0.60 -7.89 0.27
CA THR A 147 -0.86 -8.56 1.55
C THR A 147 -1.95 -7.86 2.33
N THR A 148 -2.76 -8.64 3.03
CA THR A 148 -3.90 -8.12 3.80
C THR A 148 -3.95 -8.72 5.21
N ASN A 149 -4.78 -8.12 6.06
CA ASN A 149 -5.10 -8.66 7.39
C ASN A 149 -6.31 -9.63 7.37
N ASP A 150 -6.79 -10.08 6.20
CA ASP A 150 -7.76 -11.18 6.10
C ASP A 150 -7.06 -12.50 6.48
N PRO A 151 -7.45 -13.16 7.59
CA PRO A 151 -6.80 -14.38 8.05
C PRO A 151 -6.99 -15.58 7.11
N GLN A 152 -7.90 -15.49 6.13
CA GLN A 152 -8.10 -16.51 5.10
C GLN A 152 -7.43 -16.14 3.78
N LYS A 153 -7.13 -14.86 3.54
CA LYS A 153 -6.56 -14.34 2.29
C LYS A 153 -5.48 -13.30 2.56
N GLU A 154 -4.45 -13.73 3.27
CA GLU A 154 -3.29 -12.89 3.63
C GLU A 154 -2.54 -12.38 2.39
N LYS A 155 -2.62 -13.09 1.25
CA LYS A 155 -2.03 -12.69 -0.02
C LYS A 155 -3.06 -12.76 -1.16
N LEU A 156 -3.14 -11.68 -1.93
CA LEU A 156 -3.96 -11.55 -3.13
C LEU A 156 -3.05 -11.32 -4.33
N VAL A 157 -3.34 -11.92 -5.48
CA VAL A 157 -2.52 -11.80 -6.70
C VAL A 157 -3.43 -11.41 -7.86
N PHE A 158 -3.00 -10.41 -8.63
CA PHE A 158 -3.65 -9.90 -9.82
C PHE A 158 -2.66 -9.97 -10.98
N ALA A 159 -3.05 -10.63 -12.06
CA ALA A 159 -2.19 -10.93 -13.19
C ALA A 159 -2.69 -10.27 -14.48
N ILE A 160 -1.76 -9.89 -15.34
CA ILE A 160 -2.05 -9.57 -16.73
C ILE A 160 -1.20 -10.41 -17.66
N LYS A 161 -1.72 -10.62 -18.86
CA LYS A 161 -0.99 -11.19 -19.99
C LYS A 161 -0.96 -10.21 -21.16
N ALA A 162 0.12 -10.25 -21.93
CA ALA A 162 0.23 -9.51 -23.19
C ALA A 162 1.20 -10.22 -24.15
N ASN A 163 1.06 -9.95 -25.44
CA ASN A 163 2.05 -10.25 -26.47
C ASN A 163 2.67 -8.94 -26.95
N VAL A 164 3.93 -8.70 -26.57
CA VAL A 164 4.65 -7.44 -26.86
C VAL A 164 5.37 -7.54 -28.19
N ARG A 165 5.14 -6.55 -29.06
CA ARG A 165 5.80 -6.40 -30.37
C ARG A 165 6.54 -5.08 -30.51
#